data_AF-A0A154VAZ0-F1
#
_entry.id   AF-A0A154VAZ0-F1
#
_cell.length_a   1.000
_cell.length_b   1.000
_cell.length_c   1.000
_cell.angle_alpha   90.00
_cell.angle_beta   90.00
_cell.angle_gamma   90.00
#
_symmetry.space_group_name_H-M   'P 1'
#
loop_
_entity.id
_entity.type
_entity.pdbx_description
1 polymer ?
#
loop_
_entity_poly.entity_id
_entity_poly.type
_entity_poly.pdbx_seq_one_letter_code
_entity_poly.pdbx_strand_id
1 'polypeptide(L)'
;MSKKKDSVGTKSGSVMDQASKSVAPKKKQGFVPLGSSERRMGLRNVAPLVGNLTRPLVRKRGFFQTEIILHWAEIVGRDLEQYTMPLKYSPPPKESMAGGTLLIRVVGPVALELQHRMPQIIERVNSYFGYRAINKITMLQGDISRPERTVHRPTEVPEADISPTSQADLEKIEDPHLREVLTRLGRHIAGASGGLRPKTGKK
;
A
#
# COMPACT_ATOMS: atom_id res chain seq x y z
N MET A 1 -83.41 -16.22 46.30
CA MET A 1 -82.93 -14.82 46.24
C MET A 1 -81.41 -14.88 46.20
N SER A 2 -80.79 -14.57 45.07
CA SER A 2 -80.23 -13.23 44.78
C SER A 2 -79.12 -12.88 45.77
N LYS A 3 -77.91 -12.45 45.38
CA LYS A 3 -77.45 -11.87 44.12
C LYS A 3 -75.94 -11.63 44.28
N LYS A 4 -75.24 -11.60 43.13
CA LYS A 4 -74.17 -10.65 42.72
C LYS A 4 -73.04 -10.32 43.71
N LYS A 5 -71.77 -10.45 43.28
CA LYS A 5 -71.05 -9.45 42.46
C LYS A 5 -70.93 -8.14 43.25
N ASP A 6 -69.70 -7.74 43.59
CA ASP A 6 -69.10 -6.56 42.99
C ASP A 6 -67.60 -6.44 43.32
N SER A 7 -66.98 -5.70 42.43
CA SER A 7 -65.58 -5.54 42.07
C SER A 7 -64.97 -4.25 42.64
N VAL A 8 -63.65 -4.11 42.40
CA VAL A 8 -62.83 -2.87 42.35
C VAL A 8 -62.18 -2.43 43.69
N GLY A 9 -60.87 -2.19 43.78
CA GLY A 9 -59.83 -2.24 42.74
C GLY A 9 -58.39 -1.94 43.16
N THR A 10 -57.52 -2.02 42.14
CA THR A 10 -56.36 -1.15 41.86
C THR A 10 -55.03 -1.38 42.61
N LYS A 11 -54.07 -2.06 41.96
CA LYS A 11 -52.93 -1.42 41.26
C LYS A 11 -52.14 -2.41 40.39
N SER A 12 -51.76 -1.90 39.22
CA SER A 12 -50.97 -2.48 38.12
C SER A 12 -49.82 -3.39 38.55
N GLY A 13 -49.74 -4.59 37.97
CA GLY A 13 -49.24 -4.77 36.61
C GLY A 13 -47.75 -4.49 36.37
N SER A 14 -47.07 -5.56 35.95
CA SER A 14 -45.88 -5.60 35.08
C SER A 14 -44.50 -5.57 35.71
N VAL A 15 -43.99 -6.79 35.92
CA VAL A 15 -42.72 -7.30 35.36
C VAL A 15 -42.01 -6.32 34.43
N MET A 16 -40.81 -5.85 34.82
CA MET A 16 -39.85 -5.28 33.87
C MET A 16 -38.42 -5.26 34.43
N ASP A 17 -37.54 -5.86 33.65
CA ASP A 17 -36.17 -5.46 33.37
C ASP A 17 -35.13 -5.39 34.52
N GLN A 18 -34.29 -6.42 34.56
CA GLN A 18 -32.90 -6.26 35.00
C GLN A 18 -32.19 -5.31 34.03
N ALA A 19 -31.97 -4.07 34.46
CA ALA A 19 -31.14 -3.12 33.76
C ALA A 19 -29.94 -2.68 34.62
N SER A 20 -28.75 -2.93 34.06
CA SER A 20 -27.63 -1.98 34.02
C SER A 20 -26.70 -1.91 35.23
N LYS A 21 -25.61 -2.69 35.14
CA LYS A 21 -24.32 -2.38 35.76
C LYS A 21 -23.86 -0.98 35.34
N SER A 22 -23.58 -0.14 36.33
CA SER A 22 -23.02 1.20 36.21
C SER A 22 -21.61 1.15 35.60
N VAL A 23 -21.45 1.71 34.41
CA VAL A 23 -20.17 1.95 33.74
C VAL A 23 -19.67 3.33 34.15
N ALA A 24 -18.50 3.38 34.79
CA ALA A 24 -17.80 4.61 35.16
C ALA A 24 -17.53 5.51 33.93
N PRO A 25 -17.60 6.85 34.05
CA PRO A 25 -17.38 7.73 32.92
C PRO A 25 -15.88 7.78 32.56
N LYS A 26 -15.53 7.30 31.36
CA LYS A 26 -14.20 7.48 30.77
C LYS A 26 -13.95 8.97 30.53
N LYS A 27 -13.02 9.53 31.31
CA LYS A 27 -12.50 10.89 31.19
C LYS A 27 -11.93 11.10 29.77
N LYS A 28 -12.52 12.03 29.00
CA LYS A 28 -11.98 12.49 27.71
C LYS A 28 -10.61 13.13 27.97
N GLN A 29 -9.54 12.45 27.57
CA GLN A 29 -8.20 13.03 27.59
C GLN A 29 -8.12 14.05 26.45
N GLY A 30 -8.10 15.33 26.82
CA GLY A 30 -7.91 16.43 25.89
C GLY A 30 -6.54 16.36 25.21
N PHE A 31 -6.50 16.86 23.98
CA PHE A 31 -5.26 17.11 23.26
C PHE A 31 -4.43 18.14 24.04
N VAL A 32 -3.30 17.70 24.60
CA VAL A 32 -2.32 18.60 25.24
C VAL A 32 -1.44 19.21 24.14
N PRO A 33 -1.32 20.55 24.06
CA PRO A 33 -0.45 21.20 23.09
C PRO A 33 1.03 20.84 23.35
N LEU A 34 1.79 20.71 22.27
CA LEU A 34 3.26 20.58 22.31
C LEU A 34 3.84 21.74 23.13
N GLY A 35 4.43 21.44 24.29
CA GLY A 35 5.11 22.46 25.07
C GLY A 35 5.21 22.19 26.57
N SER A 36 5.63 21.00 26.99
CA SER A 36 6.29 20.85 28.28
C SER A 36 7.50 19.95 28.11
N SER A 37 8.63 20.61 27.84
CA SER A 37 9.95 20.03 27.79
C SER A 37 10.38 19.61 29.20
N GLU A 38 9.79 18.54 29.73
CA GLU A 38 10.59 17.64 30.55
C GLU A 38 11.50 16.90 29.58
N ARG A 39 12.72 17.41 29.42
CA ARG A 39 13.84 16.65 28.85
C ARG A 39 14.12 15.49 29.79
N ARG A 40 13.34 14.42 29.66
CA ARG A 40 13.68 13.11 30.21
C ARG A 40 14.88 12.61 29.40
N MET A 41 16.06 12.96 29.89
CA MET A 41 17.35 12.54 29.33
C MET A 41 17.51 11.04 29.64
N GLY A 42 17.22 10.20 28.65
CA GLY A 42 17.33 8.75 28.75
C GLY A 42 16.98 8.10 27.41
N LEU A 43 17.42 6.86 27.21
CA LEU A 43 17.11 6.07 26.01
C LEU A 43 15.58 5.90 25.92
N ARG A 44 14.96 6.58 24.96
CA ARG A 44 13.53 6.43 24.68
C ARG A 44 13.31 5.28 23.71
N ASN A 45 12.29 4.48 23.96
CA ASN A 45 11.78 3.55 22.96
C ASN A 45 11.32 4.37 21.74
N VAL A 46 11.91 4.08 20.58
CA VAL A 46 11.61 4.75 19.30
C VAL A 46 10.28 4.28 18.70
N ALA A 47 9.79 3.09 19.04
CA ALA A 47 8.54 2.54 18.52
C ALA A 47 7.32 3.48 18.67
N PRO A 48 7.03 4.08 19.84
CA PRO A 48 5.90 5.02 19.99
C PRO A 48 6.08 6.33 19.20
N LEU A 49 7.32 6.74 18.92
CA LEU A 49 7.62 7.95 18.14
C LEU A 49 7.44 7.70 16.64
N VAL A 50 7.89 6.53 16.15
CA VAL A 50 7.72 6.10 14.76
C VAL A 50 6.24 6.05 14.40
N GLY A 51 5.39 5.44 15.23
CA GLY A 51 3.95 5.33 14.96
C GLY A 51 3.23 6.67 14.78
N ASN A 52 3.68 7.72 15.48
CA ASN A 52 3.11 9.07 15.33
C ASN A 52 3.56 9.77 14.04
N LEU A 53 4.78 9.48 13.59
CA LEU A 53 5.35 10.04 12.35
C LEU A 53 4.87 9.30 11.10
N THR A 54 4.72 7.97 11.18
CA THR A 54 4.32 7.13 10.04
C THR A 54 2.82 7.09 9.84
N ARG A 55 2.00 7.29 10.89
CA ARG A 55 0.52 7.35 10.80
C ARG A 55 -0.01 8.19 9.63
N PRO A 56 0.43 9.45 9.41
CA PRO A 56 -0.06 10.25 8.29
C PRO A 56 0.38 9.71 6.91
N LEU A 57 1.52 9.01 6.83
CA LEU A 57 2.03 8.40 5.59
C LEU A 57 1.31 7.07 5.28
N VAL A 58 1.13 6.21 6.28
CA VAL A 58 0.41 4.92 6.20
C VAL A 58 -1.09 5.11 5.96
N ARG A 59 -1.66 6.21 6.46
CA ARG A 59 -3.07 6.58 6.25
C ARG A 59 -3.36 7.05 4.82
N LYS A 60 -2.33 7.33 4.01
CA LYS A 60 -2.55 7.54 2.57
C LYS A 60 -2.96 6.20 1.96
N ARG A 61 -4.18 6.17 1.42
CA ARG A 61 -4.83 5.03 0.75
C ARG A 61 -3.92 4.27 -0.24
N GLY A 62 -2.94 4.96 -0.83
CA GLY A 62 -1.99 4.37 -1.79
C GLY A 62 -0.87 3.53 -1.16
N PHE A 63 -0.43 3.80 0.08
CA PHE A 63 0.73 3.10 0.65
C PHE A 63 0.45 1.61 0.86
N PHE A 64 -0.66 1.28 1.55
CA PHE A 64 -1.05 -0.10 1.78
C PHE A 64 -1.25 -0.87 0.46
N GLN A 65 -1.92 -0.25 -0.51
CA GLN A 65 -2.21 -0.88 -1.80
C GLN A 65 -0.95 -1.11 -2.63
N THR A 66 0.03 -0.20 -2.60
CA THR A 66 1.30 -0.39 -3.29
C THR A 66 2.15 -1.46 -2.62
N GLU A 67 2.29 -1.40 -1.29
CA GLU A 67 3.07 -2.36 -0.51
C GLU A 67 2.56 -3.79 -0.69
N ILE A 68 1.25 -4.00 -0.60
CA ILE A 68 0.67 -5.34 -0.75
C ILE A 68 0.86 -5.91 -2.16
N ILE A 69 0.86 -5.06 -3.20
CA ILE A 69 1.12 -5.50 -4.57
C ILE A 69 2.59 -5.88 -4.75
N LEU A 70 3.51 -5.09 -4.19
CA LEU A 70 4.95 -5.32 -4.29
C LEU A 70 5.40 -6.58 -3.55
N HIS A 71 4.87 -6.79 -2.34
CA HIS A 71 5.27 -7.87 -1.43
C HIS A 71 4.27 -9.03 -1.38
N TRP A 72 3.35 -9.13 -2.35
CA TRP A 72 2.33 -10.17 -2.37
C TRP A 72 2.93 -11.58 -2.26
N ALA A 73 4.00 -11.83 -3.04
CA ALA A 73 4.73 -13.09 -3.06
C ALA A 73 5.25 -13.52 -1.68
N GLU A 74 5.74 -12.56 -0.90
CA GLU A 74 6.27 -12.78 0.43
C GLU A 74 5.15 -13.06 1.45
N ILE A 75 4.01 -12.39 1.30
CA ILE A 75 2.88 -12.50 2.21
C ILE A 75 2.11 -13.82 2.00
N VAL A 76 1.79 -14.19 0.76
CA VAL A 76 1.01 -15.41 0.47
C VAL A 76 1.85 -16.64 0.18
N GLY A 77 3.12 -16.46 -0.18
CA GLY A 77 4.01 -17.53 -0.63
C GLY A 77 3.92 -17.78 -2.14
N ARG A 78 4.95 -18.45 -2.68
CA ARG A 78 5.10 -18.70 -4.12
C ARG A 78 3.97 -19.53 -4.73
N ASP A 79 3.41 -20.47 -3.98
CA ASP A 79 2.37 -21.37 -4.46
C ASP A 79 1.09 -20.62 -4.84
N LEU A 80 0.71 -19.61 -4.06
CA LEU A 80 -0.51 -18.84 -4.28
C LEU A 80 -0.27 -17.58 -5.12
N GLU A 81 0.94 -17.03 -5.12
CA GLU A 81 1.28 -15.81 -5.86
C GLU A 81 0.99 -15.93 -7.37
N GLN A 82 1.21 -17.11 -7.94
CA GLN A 82 1.01 -17.37 -9.37
C GLN A 82 -0.47 -17.30 -9.77
N TYR A 83 -1.36 -17.61 -8.83
CA TYR A 83 -2.80 -17.74 -9.08
C TYR A 83 -3.65 -16.70 -8.36
N THR A 84 -3.02 -15.74 -7.67
CA THR A 84 -3.71 -14.69 -6.93
C THR A 84 -3.03 -13.33 -7.09
N MET A 85 -3.84 -12.26 -7.15
CA MET A 85 -3.33 -10.89 -7.24
C MET A 85 -4.21 -9.92 -6.46
N PRO A 86 -3.64 -9.06 -5.60
CA PRO A 86 -4.41 -8.03 -4.92
C PRO A 86 -4.85 -6.95 -5.92
N LEU A 87 -6.15 -6.67 -6.00
CA LEU A 87 -6.71 -5.68 -6.92
C LEU A 87 -6.96 -4.33 -6.25
N LYS A 88 -7.64 -4.36 -5.10
CA LYS A 88 -8.13 -3.15 -4.45
C LYS A 88 -8.22 -3.35 -2.96
N TYR A 89 -7.80 -2.33 -2.23
CA TYR A 89 -8.02 -2.23 -0.79
C TYR A 89 -9.13 -1.20 -0.51
N SER A 90 -10.14 -1.63 0.24
CA SER A 90 -11.18 -0.76 0.79
C SER A 90 -10.90 -0.54 2.28
N PRO A 91 -10.50 0.67 2.70
CA PRO A 91 -10.26 0.95 4.11
C PRO A 91 -11.56 0.84 4.92
N PRO A 92 -11.45 0.58 6.23
CA PRO A 92 -12.60 0.59 7.12
C PRO A 92 -13.23 1.98 7.23
N PRO A 93 -14.52 2.09 7.56
CA PRO A 93 -15.16 3.37 7.86
C PRO A 93 -14.42 4.10 9.00
N LYS A 94 -14.36 5.44 8.95
CA LYS A 94 -13.54 6.28 9.87
C LYS A 94 -13.83 6.07 11.36
N GLU A 95 -15.00 5.56 11.70
CA GLU A 95 -15.47 5.34 13.07
C GLU A 95 -15.19 3.93 13.58
N SER A 96 -14.72 3.03 12.71
CA SER A 96 -14.44 1.64 13.05
C SER A 96 -12.95 1.42 13.28
N MET A 97 -12.62 0.77 14.41
CA MET A 97 -11.29 0.23 14.67
C MET A 97 -11.05 -1.11 13.97
N ALA A 98 -12.00 -1.58 13.15
CA ALA A 98 -11.87 -2.82 12.41
C ALA A 98 -10.91 -2.66 11.21
N GLY A 99 -10.30 -3.76 10.77
CA GLY A 99 -9.52 -3.79 9.53
C GLY A 99 -10.39 -3.62 8.27
N GLY A 100 -9.78 -3.23 7.16
CA GLY A 100 -10.45 -3.04 5.87
C GLY A 100 -10.79 -4.34 5.15
N THR A 101 -11.25 -4.19 3.90
CA THR A 101 -11.52 -5.31 2.99
C THR A 101 -10.54 -5.32 1.82
N LEU A 102 -9.90 -6.45 1.57
CA LEU A 102 -9.02 -6.65 0.42
C LEU A 102 -9.75 -7.45 -0.66
N LEU A 103 -9.79 -6.89 -1.87
CA LEU A 103 -10.25 -7.58 -3.06
C LEU A 103 -9.06 -8.26 -3.74
N ILE A 104 -9.15 -9.57 -3.92
CA ILE A 104 -8.14 -10.40 -4.58
C ILE A 104 -8.74 -10.98 -5.85
N ARG A 105 -8.01 -10.90 -6.96
CA ARG A 105 -8.31 -11.70 -8.15
C ARG A 105 -7.73 -13.09 -7.98
N VAL A 106 -8.50 -14.12 -8.32
CA VAL A 106 -8.08 -15.51 -8.25
C VAL A 106 -8.42 -16.26 -9.54
N VAL A 107 -7.51 -17.13 -9.96
CA VAL A 107 -7.75 -18.05 -11.08
C VAL A 107 -8.73 -19.14 -10.61
N GLY A 108 -9.78 -19.41 -11.39
CA GLY A 108 -10.95 -20.22 -10.99
C GLY A 108 -10.63 -21.54 -10.25
N PRO A 109 -9.76 -22.41 -10.80
CA PRO A 109 -9.34 -23.67 -10.16
C PRO A 109 -8.76 -23.55 -8.75
N VAL A 110 -8.13 -22.42 -8.40
CA VAL A 110 -7.44 -22.22 -7.11
C VAL A 110 -8.34 -21.49 -6.10
N ALA A 111 -9.54 -21.05 -6.50
CA ALA A 111 -10.44 -20.26 -5.66
C ALA A 111 -10.88 -21.00 -4.38
N LEU A 112 -11.12 -22.31 -4.46
CA LEU A 112 -11.53 -23.11 -3.30
C LEU A 112 -10.40 -23.25 -2.28
N GLU A 113 -9.19 -23.54 -2.75
CA GLU A 113 -8.01 -23.59 -1.89
C GLU A 113 -7.77 -22.25 -1.19
N LEU A 114 -7.88 -21.15 -1.96
CA LEU A 114 -7.75 -19.81 -1.42
C LEU A 114 -8.77 -19.57 -0.32
N GLN A 115 -10.04 -19.97 -0.52
CA GLN A 115 -11.12 -19.80 0.46
C GLN A 115 -10.80 -20.45 1.80
N HIS A 116 -10.23 -21.66 1.81
CA HIS A 116 -9.83 -22.33 3.04
C HIS A 116 -8.59 -21.68 3.70
N ARG A 117 -7.69 -21.11 2.89
CA ARG A 117 -6.49 -20.40 3.38
C ARG A 117 -6.74 -18.92 3.71
N MET A 118 -7.92 -18.36 3.43
CA MET A 118 -8.25 -16.95 3.67
C MET A 118 -7.93 -16.49 5.10
N PRO A 119 -8.29 -17.22 6.18
CA PRO A 119 -7.98 -16.78 7.55
C PRO A 119 -6.47 -16.64 7.79
N GLN A 120 -5.69 -17.60 7.29
CA GLN A 120 -4.23 -17.61 7.40
C GLN A 120 -3.61 -16.45 6.61
N ILE A 121 -4.16 -16.12 5.44
CA ILE A 121 -3.71 -14.97 4.64
C ILE A 121 -4.00 -13.66 5.37
N ILE A 122 -5.18 -13.53 5.99
CA ILE A 122 -5.50 -12.34 6.80
C ILE A 122 -4.50 -12.17 7.95
N GLU A 123 -4.16 -13.26 8.63
CA GLU A 123 -3.15 -13.25 9.70
C GLU A 123 -1.78 -12.85 9.15
N ARG A 124 -1.30 -13.47 8.06
CA ARG A 124 -0.02 -13.13 7.44
C ARG A 124 0.06 -11.67 7.01
N VAL A 125 -1.00 -11.14 6.39
CA VAL A 125 -1.04 -9.72 6.02
C VAL A 125 -0.95 -8.84 7.27
N ASN A 126 -1.77 -9.11 8.29
CA ASN A 126 -1.76 -8.30 9.51
C ASN A 126 -0.43 -8.39 10.27
N SER A 127 0.23 -9.55 10.25
CA SER A 127 1.57 -9.74 10.82
C SER A 127 2.63 -8.98 10.03
N TYR A 128 2.57 -8.97 8.69
CA TYR A 128 3.50 -8.20 7.85
C TYR A 128 3.42 -6.70 8.14
N PHE A 129 2.20 -6.16 8.27
CA PHE A 129 2.01 -4.74 8.57
C PHE A 129 2.17 -4.39 10.06
N GLY A 130 2.14 -5.37 10.97
CA GLY A 130 2.25 -5.15 12.41
C GLY A 130 1.00 -4.51 13.06
N TYR A 131 -0.12 -4.43 12.33
CA TYR A 131 -1.40 -3.96 12.83
C TYR A 131 -2.55 -4.64 12.07
N ARG A 132 -3.79 -4.50 12.58
CA ARG A 132 -4.99 -5.09 11.96
C ARG A 132 -5.43 -4.30 10.72
N ALA A 133 -4.74 -4.51 9.61
CA ALA A 133 -4.98 -3.83 8.34
C ALA A 133 -6.20 -4.38 7.59
N ILE A 134 -6.40 -5.70 7.61
CA ILE A 134 -7.51 -6.38 6.93
C ILE A 134 -8.34 -7.17 7.95
N ASN A 135 -9.66 -7.13 7.75
CA ASN A 135 -10.60 -7.99 8.47
C ASN A 135 -11.32 -8.98 7.54
N LYS A 136 -11.47 -8.64 6.26
CA LYS A 136 -12.19 -9.47 5.28
C LYS A 136 -11.45 -9.50 3.95
N ILE A 137 -11.44 -10.66 3.32
CA ILE A 137 -11.02 -10.83 1.93
C ILE A 137 -12.28 -11.08 1.08
N THR A 138 -12.34 -10.43 -0.07
CA THR A 138 -13.33 -10.69 -1.12
C THR A 138 -12.59 -11.20 -2.34
N MET A 139 -13.14 -12.20 -3.03
CA MET A 139 -12.53 -12.78 -4.21
C MET A 139 -13.28 -12.35 -5.47
N LEU A 140 -12.54 -12.09 -6.54
CA LEU A 140 -13.05 -11.94 -7.88
C LEU A 140 -12.40 -13.01 -8.76
N GLN A 141 -13.18 -13.92 -9.31
CA GLN A 141 -12.65 -14.90 -10.25
C GLN A 141 -12.37 -14.25 -11.59
N GLY A 142 -11.20 -14.51 -12.16
CA GLY A 142 -10.81 -14.01 -13.46
C GLY A 142 -9.36 -14.29 -13.79
N ASP A 143 -8.99 -14.08 -15.04
CA ASP A 143 -7.63 -14.30 -15.51
C ASP A 143 -6.66 -13.27 -14.91
N ILE A 144 -5.48 -13.77 -14.54
CA ILE A 144 -4.38 -12.99 -13.99
C ILE A 144 -3.37 -12.78 -15.11
N SER A 145 -3.68 -11.80 -15.97
CA SER A 145 -2.68 -11.26 -16.88
C SER A 145 -1.68 -10.45 -16.06
N ARG A 146 -0.57 -11.09 -15.68
CA ARG A 146 0.58 -10.38 -15.14
C ARG A 146 1.33 -9.80 -16.34
N PRO A 147 1.49 -8.46 -16.45
CA PRO A 147 2.42 -7.93 -17.44
C PRO A 147 3.76 -8.56 -17.12
N GLU A 148 4.33 -9.26 -18.11
CA GLU A 148 5.66 -9.82 -17.98
C GLU A 148 6.56 -8.67 -17.52
N ARG A 149 7.28 -8.84 -16.41
CA ARG A 149 8.25 -7.84 -15.96
C ARG A 149 9.35 -7.86 -17.01
N THR A 150 9.16 -7.10 -18.08
CA THR A 150 10.21 -6.80 -19.03
C THR A 150 11.19 -5.95 -18.25
N VAL A 151 12.23 -6.60 -17.71
CA VAL A 151 13.42 -5.90 -17.28
C VAL A 151 13.89 -5.23 -18.57
N HIS A 152 13.71 -3.91 -18.65
CA HIS A 152 14.32 -3.13 -19.71
C HIS A 152 15.82 -3.24 -19.51
N ARG A 153 16.41 -4.27 -20.11
CA ARG A 153 17.85 -4.33 -20.30
C ARG A 153 18.17 -3.07 -21.11
N PRO A 154 19.07 -2.20 -20.63
CA PRO A 154 19.52 -1.08 -21.44
C PRO A 154 19.93 -1.62 -22.80
N THR A 155 19.28 -1.15 -23.87
CA THR A 155 19.65 -1.54 -25.22
C THR A 155 21.10 -1.14 -25.41
N GLU A 156 21.98 -2.08 -25.76
CA GLU A 156 23.34 -1.75 -26.17
C GLU A 156 23.23 -0.84 -27.39
N VAL A 157 23.56 0.43 -27.19
CA VAL A 157 23.56 1.42 -28.25
C VAL A 157 24.86 1.22 -29.03
N PRO A 158 24.80 0.88 -30.34
CA PRO A 158 26.00 0.72 -31.13
C PRO A 158 26.75 2.05 -31.20
N GLU A 159 28.09 2.03 -31.08
CA GLU A 159 28.90 3.20 -31.37
C GLU A 159 28.65 3.65 -32.81
N ALA A 160 28.44 4.95 -33.02
CA ALA A 160 28.34 5.54 -34.35
C ALA A 160 29.44 6.56 -34.55
N ASP A 161 29.79 6.81 -35.81
CA ASP A 161 30.75 7.84 -36.14
C ASP A 161 30.24 9.22 -35.72
N ILE A 162 31.13 9.96 -35.08
CA ILE A 162 30.93 11.36 -34.70
C ILE A 162 30.82 12.22 -35.95
N SER A 163 29.96 13.24 -35.91
CA SER A 163 29.78 14.18 -37.02
C SER A 163 31.10 14.87 -37.39
N PRO A 164 31.33 15.22 -38.67
CA PRO A 164 32.56 15.86 -39.10
C PRO A 164 32.83 17.20 -38.39
N THR A 165 31.77 17.94 -38.03
CA THR A 165 31.87 19.18 -37.24
C THR A 165 32.39 18.90 -35.82
N SER A 166 31.87 17.86 -35.17
CA SER A 166 32.32 17.47 -33.82
C SER A 166 33.76 16.95 -33.82
N GLN A 167 34.19 16.26 -34.88
CA GLN A 167 35.58 15.83 -35.05
C GLN A 167 36.53 17.03 -35.14
N ALA A 168 36.18 18.05 -35.94
CA ALA A 168 36.99 19.26 -36.08
C ALA A 168 37.13 20.07 -34.77
N ASP A 169 36.12 20.01 -33.89
CA ASP A 169 36.20 20.66 -32.57
C ASP A 169 37.03 19.85 -31.56
N LEU A 170 37.04 18.52 -31.67
CA LEU A 170 37.89 17.64 -30.85
C LEU A 170 39.37 17.74 -31.21
N GLU A 171 39.70 18.06 -32.47
CA GLU A 171 41.08 18.28 -32.92
C GLU A 171 41.71 19.56 -32.34
N LYS A 172 40.89 20.53 -31.92
CA LYS A 172 41.34 21.77 -31.26
C LYS A 172 41.72 21.57 -29.79
N ILE A 173 41.49 20.39 -29.23
CA ILE A 173 41.78 20.08 -27.83
C ILE A 173 43.24 19.64 -27.71
N GLU A 174 44.04 20.41 -26.95
CA GLU A 174 45.46 20.16 -26.75
C GLU A 174 45.75 18.93 -25.88
N ASP A 175 44.89 18.62 -24.91
CA ASP A 175 45.05 17.47 -24.01
C ASP A 175 44.63 16.16 -24.72
N PRO A 176 45.57 15.23 -24.96
CA PRO A 176 45.29 13.98 -25.64
C PRO A 176 44.34 13.06 -24.85
N HIS A 177 44.38 13.08 -23.52
CA HIS A 177 43.53 12.24 -22.69
C HIS A 177 42.08 12.73 -22.72
N LEU A 178 41.89 14.05 -22.59
CA LEU A 178 40.57 14.67 -22.69
C LEU A 178 39.92 14.42 -24.06
N ARG A 179 40.72 14.54 -25.14
CA ARG A 179 40.28 14.26 -26.51
C ARG A 179 39.78 12.81 -26.67
N GLU A 180 40.48 11.84 -26.11
CA GLU A 180 40.10 10.43 -26.16
C GLU A 180 38.76 10.19 -25.43
N VAL A 181 38.61 10.72 -24.21
CA VAL A 181 37.40 10.57 -23.39
C VAL A 181 36.19 11.19 -24.09
N LEU A 182 36.35 12.39 -24.66
CA LEU A 182 35.28 13.08 -25.39
C LEU A 182 34.94 12.41 -26.72
N THR A 183 35.93 11.81 -27.40
CA THR A 183 35.70 10.99 -28.60
C THR A 183 34.84 9.77 -28.27
N ARG A 184 35.17 9.04 -27.19
CA ARG A 184 34.40 7.89 -26.72
C ARG A 184 32.96 8.27 -26.35
N LEU A 185 32.79 9.38 -25.63
CA LEU A 185 31.45 9.91 -25.31
C LEU A 185 30.68 10.31 -26.56
N GLY A 186 31.33 11.00 -27.50
CA GLY A 186 30.75 11.41 -28.77
C GLY A 186 30.22 10.24 -29.58
N ARG A 187 30.96 9.13 -29.65
CA ARG A 187 30.52 7.90 -30.34
C ARG A 187 29.29 7.26 -29.70
N HIS A 188 29.22 7.23 -28.37
CA HIS A 188 28.04 6.72 -27.65
C HIS A 188 26.81 7.63 -27.83
N ILE A 189 26.98 8.95 -27.81
CA ILE A 189 25.89 9.91 -28.04
C ILE A 189 25.42 9.86 -29.50
N ALA A 190 26.33 9.77 -30.47
CA ALA A 190 25.99 9.63 -31.89
C ALA A 190 25.19 8.33 -32.13
N GLY A 191 25.62 7.23 -31.52
CA GLY A 191 24.89 5.97 -31.51
C GLY A 191 23.49 6.08 -30.92
N ALA A 192 23.35 6.80 -29.81
CA ALA A 192 22.07 6.95 -29.09
C ALA A 192 21.11 7.88 -29.85
N SER A 193 21.66 8.89 -30.53
CA SER A 193 20.91 9.93 -31.24
C SER A 193 20.51 9.51 -32.65
N GLY A 194 21.13 8.46 -33.22
CA GLY A 194 20.74 7.88 -34.51
C GLY A 194 19.27 7.43 -34.58
N GLY A 195 18.61 7.21 -33.43
CA GLY A 195 17.17 6.94 -33.32
C GLY A 195 16.27 8.20 -33.23
N LEU A 196 16.84 9.37 -32.96
CA LEU A 196 16.13 10.65 -32.85
C LEU A 196 16.54 11.55 -34.01
N ARG A 197 16.01 11.26 -35.21
CA ARG A 197 16.05 12.23 -36.31
C ARG A 197 15.34 13.51 -35.86
N PRO A 198 16.00 14.68 -35.84
CA PRO A 198 15.31 15.94 -35.60
C PRO A 198 14.34 16.17 -36.76
N LYS A 199 13.07 16.44 -36.46
CA LYS A 199 12.12 16.97 -37.44
C LYS A 199 12.63 18.35 -37.86
N THR A 200 13.38 18.41 -38.97
CA THR A 200 13.61 19.66 -39.68
C THR A 200 12.27 20.15 -40.20
N GLY A 201 11.75 21.22 -39.59
CA GLY A 201 10.60 21.97 -40.10
C GLY A 201 10.91 22.49 -41.51
N LYS A 202 10.02 22.19 -42.44
CA LYS A 202 10.03 22.77 -43.79
C LYS A 202 9.75 24.27 -43.71
N LYS A 203 10.41 24.98 -44.64
CA LYS A 203 10.24 26.38 -45.00
C LYS A 203 8.78 26.82 -45.11
#